data_AF-A0A935QSQ9-F1
#
_entry.id   AF-A0A935QSQ9-F1
#
_cell.length_a   1.000
_cell.length_b   1.000
_cell.length_c   1.000
_cell.angle_alpha   90.00
_cell.angle_beta   90.00
_cell.angle_gamma   90.00
#
_symmetry.space_group_name_H-M   'P 1'
#
loop_
_entity.id
_entity.type
_entity.pdbx_description
1 polymer ?
#
loop_
_entity_poly.entity_id
_entity_poly.type
_entity_poly.pdbx_seq_one_letter_code
_entity_poly.pdbx_strand_id
1 'polypeptide(L)'
;MRTLPCSSALPALLALVLACGDKDSAADSAGGDSSDSAPVEAIDADGDGAAADVDCDDADPTVAPGLTETCDGRDQDCDGEVDEDAADATGWRSDVDGDGYGAGEIVAVSCEAPAGSASLDGDCDDSNPAAYPGAPEDCEVAADLNCDGSIGGEDGDADGVVACEDCDDTNAQAYPGNVERADDGVDGDCDGLEGGEDRDGDGLNEVEEAQAGTDPLLADTDGDGLSDGDERGEHGTDPLDDDSDGDGASDGAEVLGYTDPTDATDKPYIGGWEIDACRGSITSTGTTVGKIAPSFSLTDQHGDKVKLHDFCGKVVLLDFGTFW
;
A
#
# COMPACT_ATOMS: atom_id res chain seq x y z
N MET A 1 -24.47 -18.26 40.95
CA MET A 1 -23.97 -19.36 41.81
C MET A 1 -22.54 -19.63 41.35
N ARG A 2 -21.43 -19.38 42.05
CA ARG A 2 -21.05 -19.36 43.48
C ARG A 2 -20.01 -18.23 43.65
N THR A 3 -20.17 -17.19 44.47
CA THR A 3 -19.85 -17.05 45.91
C THR A 3 -18.77 -17.99 46.47
N LEU A 4 -17.60 -17.43 46.78
CA LEU A 4 -16.66 -17.90 47.80
C LEU A 4 -16.04 -16.67 48.52
N PRO A 5 -15.62 -16.81 49.79
CA PRO A 5 -15.99 -15.86 50.85
C PRO A 5 -14.85 -14.97 51.37
N CYS A 6 -15.29 -13.95 52.12
CA CYS A 6 -14.51 -13.06 52.97
C CYS A 6 -13.97 -13.77 54.23
N SER A 7 -12.83 -13.24 54.73
CA SER A 7 -12.46 -13.08 56.15
C SER A 7 -11.24 -13.88 56.61
N SER A 8 -10.15 -13.18 56.95
CA SER A 8 -9.73 -13.03 58.36
C SER A 8 -8.52 -12.10 58.53
N ALA A 9 -8.74 -11.04 59.32
CA ALA A 9 -7.87 -10.50 60.37
C ALA A 9 -6.44 -9.95 60.05
N LEU A 10 -6.33 -8.62 60.27
CA LEU A 10 -5.19 -7.76 60.67
C LEU A 10 -4.21 -8.38 61.73
N PRO A 11 -3.16 -7.66 62.20
CA PRO A 11 -2.09 -6.88 61.53
C PRO A 11 -0.68 -7.14 62.17
N ALA A 12 0.44 -6.73 61.57
CA ALA A 12 1.72 -6.49 62.28
C ALA A 12 2.67 -5.69 61.39
N LEU A 13 2.91 -4.40 61.68
CA LEU A 13 4.01 -3.92 62.52
C LEU A 13 5.39 -4.35 61.99
N LEU A 14 5.91 -3.65 60.97
CA LEU A 14 7.29 -3.79 60.55
C LEU A 14 8.16 -2.85 61.38
N ALA A 15 8.96 -3.48 62.24
CA ALA A 15 9.86 -2.84 63.19
C ALA A 15 11.11 -2.26 62.49
N LEU A 16 11.43 -1.06 62.93
CA LEU A 16 12.72 -0.37 62.83
C LEU A 16 13.90 -1.31 63.16
N VAL A 17 14.83 -1.47 62.23
CA VAL A 17 16.16 -2.04 62.51
C VAL A 17 17.20 -0.93 62.37
N LEU A 18 17.55 -0.35 63.52
CA LEU A 18 18.81 0.36 63.72
C LEU A 18 19.94 -0.68 63.62
N ALA A 19 20.88 -0.48 62.71
CA ALA A 19 22.19 -1.11 62.75
C ALA A 19 23.22 -0.05 63.18
N CYS A 20 23.90 -0.32 64.29
CA CYS A 20 25.04 0.41 64.81
C CYS A 20 26.14 -0.62 65.11
N GLY A 21 27.38 -0.30 64.73
CA GLY A 21 28.62 -1.02 65.06
C GLY A 21 29.75 -0.45 64.19
N ASP A 22 30.95 -0.15 64.66
CA ASP A 22 31.56 -0.25 65.98
C ASP A 22 32.70 0.80 66.08
N LYS A 23 33.07 1.16 67.32
CA LYS A 23 34.15 2.10 67.65
C LYS A 23 35.50 1.40 67.87
N ASP A 24 36.55 2.23 67.91
CA ASP A 24 37.90 2.04 68.49
C ASP A 24 38.97 1.57 67.48
N SER A 25 40.15 2.19 67.28
CA SER A 25 40.91 3.22 68.01
C SER A 25 41.99 3.80 67.09
N ALA A 26 42.29 5.11 67.21
CA ALA A 26 43.66 5.62 67.33
C ALA A 26 43.61 7.14 67.59
N ALA A 27 43.89 7.51 68.84
CA ALA A 27 44.26 8.86 69.20
C ALA A 27 45.75 9.04 68.95
N ASP A 28 46.14 10.10 68.25
CA ASP A 28 47.35 10.83 68.59
C ASP A 28 47.07 12.33 68.45
N SER A 29 47.47 13.10 69.46
CA SER A 29 47.18 14.52 69.62
C SER A 29 48.49 15.29 69.69
N ALA A 30 48.67 16.22 68.76
CA ALA A 30 49.42 17.46 68.93
C ALA A 30 48.85 18.41 67.87
N GLY A 31 48.21 19.54 68.18
CA GLY A 31 48.67 20.58 69.08
C GLY A 31 49.45 21.61 68.26
N GLY A 32 48.77 22.62 67.71
CA GLY A 32 49.40 23.66 66.89
C GLY A 32 48.42 24.71 66.39
N ASP A 33 48.17 25.71 67.25
CA ASP A 33 47.57 26.99 66.95
C ASP A 33 48.28 27.68 65.76
N SER A 34 47.54 28.04 64.72
CA SER A 34 47.85 29.17 63.83
C SER A 34 46.61 29.51 63.01
N SER A 35 46.02 30.64 63.37
CA SER A 35 45.26 31.49 62.48
C SER A 35 46.02 31.72 61.17
N ASP A 36 45.66 30.97 60.14
CA ASP A 36 45.96 31.32 58.77
C ASP A 36 44.77 30.86 57.92
N SER A 37 43.75 31.71 57.88
CA SER A 37 42.73 31.64 56.84
C SER A 37 43.40 32.02 55.52
N ALA A 38 44.16 31.07 54.96
CA ALA A 38 44.35 31.05 53.52
C ALA A 38 42.95 30.98 52.91
N PRO A 39 42.64 31.74 51.86
CA PRO A 39 41.41 31.48 51.11
C PRO A 39 41.51 30.00 50.70
N VAL A 40 40.46 29.23 50.97
CA VAL A 40 40.28 27.98 50.23
C VAL A 40 40.22 28.45 48.78
N GLU A 41 41.28 28.21 48.01
CA GLU A 41 41.23 28.41 46.57
C GLU A 41 40.09 27.50 46.13
N ALA A 42 38.99 28.09 45.66
CA ALA A 42 37.86 27.33 45.19
C ALA A 42 38.38 26.43 44.06
N ILE A 43 38.32 25.12 44.29
CA ILE A 43 38.82 24.12 43.36
C ILE A 43 37.72 23.96 42.32
N ASP A 44 38.11 24.05 41.05
CA ASP A 44 37.35 23.60 39.89
C ASP A 44 37.54 22.09 39.78
N ALA A 45 36.56 21.30 40.23
CA ALA A 45 36.74 19.86 40.40
C ALA A 45 36.45 19.03 39.13
N ASP A 46 35.64 19.54 38.21
CA ASP A 46 35.29 18.87 36.96
C ASP A 46 35.93 19.50 35.70
N GLY A 47 36.52 20.69 35.82
CA GLY A 47 37.35 21.34 34.81
C GLY A 47 36.59 22.20 33.81
N ASP A 48 35.38 22.65 34.12
CA ASP A 48 34.60 23.54 33.26
C ASP A 48 34.96 25.03 33.40
N GLY A 49 35.79 25.36 34.39
CA GLY A 49 36.29 26.71 34.66
C GLY A 49 35.46 27.50 35.67
N ALA A 50 34.40 26.92 36.23
CA ALA A 50 33.75 27.37 37.44
C ALA A 50 34.42 26.76 38.68
N ALA A 51 34.21 27.37 39.83
CA ALA A 51 34.77 26.86 41.08
C ALA A 51 33.62 26.44 41.99
N ALA A 52 33.88 25.47 42.86
CA ALA A 52 32.87 24.82 43.71
C ALA A 52 31.93 25.74 44.53
N ASP A 53 32.23 27.02 44.70
CA ASP A 53 31.38 27.99 45.40
C ASP A 53 30.40 28.76 44.50
N VAL A 54 30.58 28.69 43.18
CA VAL A 54 29.71 29.31 42.16
C VAL A 54 29.07 28.25 41.26
N ASP A 55 29.71 27.09 41.13
CA ASP A 55 29.20 25.93 40.42
C ASP A 55 28.12 25.19 41.23
N CYS A 56 26.96 24.97 40.61
CA CYS A 56 25.84 24.28 41.22
C CYS A 56 25.97 22.74 41.18
N ASP A 57 26.83 22.17 40.33
CA ASP A 57 27.25 20.76 40.36
C ASP A 57 28.73 20.57 39.97
N ASP A 58 29.64 20.80 40.94
CA ASP A 58 31.13 20.64 40.87
C ASP A 58 31.63 19.22 40.53
N ALA A 59 30.77 18.35 40.01
CA ALA A 59 31.13 17.03 39.50
C ALA A 59 30.67 16.80 38.04
N ASP A 60 29.93 17.74 37.45
CA ASP A 60 29.37 17.64 36.10
C ASP A 60 29.74 18.88 35.26
N PRO A 61 30.74 18.77 34.35
CA PRO A 61 31.25 19.91 33.59
C PRO A 61 30.27 20.41 32.50
N THR A 62 29.03 19.92 32.52
CA THR A 62 27.91 20.42 31.72
C THR A 62 27.00 21.37 32.50
N VAL A 63 27.33 21.65 33.76
CA VAL A 63 26.58 22.51 34.68
C VAL A 63 27.55 23.56 35.24
N ALA A 64 27.47 24.80 34.75
CA ALA A 64 28.35 25.88 35.15
C ALA A 64 27.76 27.26 34.82
N PRO A 65 28.09 28.31 35.60
CA PRO A 65 27.74 29.69 35.31
C PRO A 65 27.81 30.13 33.84
N GLY A 66 26.66 30.42 33.24
CA GLY A 66 26.55 30.95 31.88
C GLY A 66 26.70 29.93 30.75
N LEU A 67 26.51 28.64 31.03
CA LEU A 67 26.23 27.64 30.00
C LEU A 67 24.83 27.87 29.40
N THR A 68 24.43 27.04 28.43
CA THR A 68 23.13 27.16 27.76
C THR A 68 22.24 26.03 28.22
N GLU A 69 21.04 26.38 28.68
CA GLU A 69 20.04 25.42 29.12
C GLU A 69 19.59 24.47 28.01
N THR A 70 19.19 23.28 28.45
CA THR A 70 18.46 22.27 27.70
C THR A 70 17.29 21.79 28.54
N CYS A 71 16.18 21.40 27.92
CA CYS A 71 14.96 20.96 28.59
C CYS A 71 15.11 19.58 29.26
N ASP A 72 15.95 19.48 30.29
CA ASP A 72 16.23 18.24 31.03
C ASP A 72 15.94 18.32 32.54
N GLY A 73 15.44 19.47 33.00
CA GLY A 73 15.04 19.73 34.38
C GLY A 73 16.20 20.09 35.30
N ARG A 74 17.34 20.51 34.75
CA ARG A 74 18.51 20.95 35.49
C ARG A 74 18.72 22.46 35.29
N ASP A 75 19.42 23.06 36.22
CA ASP A 75 19.91 24.44 36.12
C ASP A 75 21.36 24.34 35.63
N GLN A 76 21.59 24.47 34.33
CA GLN A 76 22.91 24.23 33.71
C GLN A 76 23.79 25.48 33.72
N ASP A 77 23.20 26.66 33.85
CA ASP A 77 23.87 27.95 33.90
C ASP A 77 23.97 28.54 35.32
N CYS A 78 23.45 27.80 36.31
CA CYS A 78 23.47 28.10 37.74
C CYS A 78 22.88 29.46 38.12
N ASP A 79 21.90 29.98 37.36
CA ASP A 79 21.25 31.25 37.65
C ASP A 79 20.09 31.15 38.66
N GLY A 80 19.64 29.92 38.94
CA GLY A 80 18.61 29.58 39.91
C GLY A 80 17.19 29.40 39.33
N GLU A 81 17.01 29.63 38.04
CA GLU A 81 15.87 29.13 37.28
C GLU A 81 16.22 27.76 36.65
N VAL A 82 15.24 27.07 36.06
CA VAL A 82 15.45 25.75 35.46
C VAL A 82 14.88 25.75 34.06
N ASP A 83 15.70 25.32 33.09
CA ASP A 83 15.38 25.21 31.66
C ASP A 83 14.86 26.51 31.02
N GLU A 84 15.17 27.68 31.57
CA GLU A 84 14.88 28.98 30.98
C GLU A 84 15.75 29.24 29.74
N ASP A 85 15.17 29.83 28.72
CA ASP A 85 15.87 30.09 27.45
C ASP A 85 16.58 28.86 26.84
N ALA A 86 16.10 27.65 27.18
CA ALA A 86 16.68 26.39 26.73
C ALA A 86 16.79 26.32 25.20
N ALA A 87 17.95 25.88 24.72
CA ALA A 87 18.26 25.86 23.29
C ALA A 87 17.37 24.90 22.49
N ASP A 88 16.81 23.88 23.14
CA ASP A 88 15.88 22.90 22.59
C ASP A 88 14.42 23.13 23.03
N ALA A 89 14.12 24.29 23.62
CA ALA A 89 12.76 24.67 23.96
C ALA A 89 11.85 24.67 22.71
N THR A 90 10.65 24.13 22.88
CA THR A 90 9.69 23.97 21.79
C THR A 90 8.95 25.29 21.55
N GLY A 91 8.72 25.63 20.28
CA GLY A 91 7.84 26.72 19.89
C GLY A 91 6.38 26.27 19.92
N TRP A 92 5.55 27.01 20.66
CA TRP A 92 4.13 26.74 20.85
C TRP A 92 3.29 27.78 20.12
N ARG A 93 2.19 27.33 19.50
CA ARG A 93 1.21 28.14 18.76
C ARG A 93 -0.13 28.11 19.49
N SER A 94 -0.98 29.11 19.24
CA SER A 94 -2.34 29.13 19.80
C SER A 94 -3.11 27.90 19.33
N ASP A 95 -3.75 27.18 20.25
CA ASP A 95 -4.61 26.03 19.99
C ASP A 95 -5.87 26.22 20.83
N VAL A 96 -6.85 26.91 20.26
CA VAL A 96 -8.05 27.38 20.95
C VAL A 96 -9.11 26.30 21.01
N ASP A 97 -9.18 25.42 20.02
CA ASP A 97 -10.17 24.34 19.95
C ASP A 97 -9.69 23.01 20.54
N GLY A 98 -8.38 22.85 20.75
CA GLY A 98 -7.77 21.74 21.45
C GLY A 98 -7.60 20.48 20.61
N ASP A 99 -7.46 20.59 19.30
CA ASP A 99 -7.19 19.45 18.42
C ASP A 99 -5.71 19.02 18.38
N GLY A 100 -4.82 19.85 18.93
CA GLY A 100 -3.39 19.61 19.04
C GLY A 100 -2.55 20.13 17.87
N TYR A 101 -3.16 20.84 16.92
CA TYR A 101 -2.51 21.70 15.94
C TYR A 101 -2.76 23.15 16.34
N GLY A 102 -1.77 24.01 16.08
CA GLY A 102 -1.88 25.41 16.44
C GLY A 102 -1.83 26.30 15.23
N ALA A 103 -2.64 27.36 15.26
CA ALA A 103 -2.75 28.34 14.20
C ALA A 103 -1.77 29.51 14.36
N GLY A 104 -1.31 30.05 13.23
CA GLY A 104 -0.55 31.29 13.17
C GLY A 104 0.91 31.18 13.65
N GLU A 105 1.47 32.28 14.15
CA GLU A 105 2.87 32.34 14.58
C GLU A 105 3.11 31.71 15.97
N ILE A 106 4.36 31.35 16.26
CA ILE A 106 4.78 30.90 17.60
C ILE A 106 4.48 32.01 18.61
N VAL A 107 3.64 31.71 19.60
CA VAL A 107 3.23 32.64 20.67
C VAL A 107 4.07 32.50 21.93
N ALA A 108 4.76 31.37 22.12
CA ALA A 108 5.63 31.10 23.25
C ALA A 108 6.73 30.09 22.88
N VAL A 109 7.88 30.16 23.55
CA VAL A 109 8.95 29.15 23.46
C VAL A 109 9.24 28.69 24.88
N SER A 110 9.06 27.41 25.16
CA SER A 110 9.24 26.82 26.49
C SER A 110 9.34 25.29 26.41
N CYS A 111 9.86 24.66 27.45
CA CYS A 111 9.95 23.20 27.55
C CYS A 111 8.58 22.53 27.70
N GLU A 112 7.70 23.10 28.52
CA GLU A 112 6.31 22.66 28.65
C GLU A 112 5.36 23.50 27.80
N ALA A 113 4.30 22.84 27.32
CA ALA A 113 3.20 23.47 26.62
C ALA A 113 2.46 24.48 27.52
N PRO A 114 2.38 25.77 27.12
CA PRO A 114 1.40 26.68 27.67
C PRO A 114 -0.03 26.15 27.52
N ALA A 115 -0.92 26.55 28.41
CA ALA A 115 -2.33 26.15 28.32
C ALA A 115 -2.99 26.72 27.06
N GLY A 116 -3.65 25.86 26.28
CA GLY A 116 -4.29 26.24 25.00
C GLY A 116 -3.28 26.50 23.89
N SER A 117 -2.22 25.67 23.84
CA SER A 117 -1.21 25.77 22.80
C SER A 117 -0.76 24.40 22.32
N ALA A 118 -0.37 24.35 21.06
CA ALA A 118 0.10 23.16 20.36
C ALA A 118 1.50 23.37 19.77
N SER A 119 2.27 22.30 19.70
CA SER A 119 3.58 22.30 19.04
C SER A 119 3.49 22.04 17.53
N LEU A 120 2.39 21.41 17.08
CA LEU A 120 2.14 21.15 15.67
C LEU A 120 1.60 22.42 15.00
N ASP A 121 1.97 22.63 13.74
CA ASP A 121 1.59 23.77 12.92
C ASP A 121 0.59 23.32 11.85
N GLY A 122 -0.19 24.26 11.31
CA GLY A 122 -1.01 24.04 10.12
C GLY A 122 -2.52 24.00 10.34
N ASP A 123 -3.00 24.32 11.54
CA ASP A 123 -4.42 24.55 11.77
C ASP A 123 -4.89 25.80 10.98
N CYS A 124 -5.91 25.59 10.14
CA CYS A 124 -6.50 26.58 9.26
C CYS A 124 -7.78 27.24 9.83
N ASP A 125 -8.39 26.66 10.87
CA ASP A 125 -9.53 27.23 11.61
C ASP A 125 -9.47 26.86 13.10
N ASP A 126 -8.70 27.65 13.87
CA ASP A 126 -8.49 27.60 15.34
C ASP A 126 -9.78 27.65 16.19
N SER A 127 -10.96 27.69 15.56
CA SER A 127 -12.25 27.60 16.25
C SER A 127 -12.97 26.28 16.04
N ASN A 128 -12.44 25.40 15.22
CA ASN A 128 -13.04 24.16 14.77
C ASN A 128 -12.09 22.98 14.93
N PRO A 129 -12.28 22.12 15.95
CA PRO A 129 -11.35 21.01 16.24
C PRO A 129 -11.41 19.86 15.22
N ALA A 130 -12.16 20.04 14.14
CA ALA A 130 -12.15 19.16 12.97
C ALA A 130 -11.24 19.69 11.84
N ALA A 131 -10.69 20.91 11.97
CA ALA A 131 -9.91 21.59 10.95
C ALA A 131 -8.41 21.53 11.24
N TYR A 132 -7.76 20.43 10.83
CA TYR A 132 -6.33 20.22 11.02
C TYR A 132 -5.70 19.45 9.85
N PRO A 133 -4.37 19.56 9.63
CA PRO A 133 -3.66 18.84 8.58
C PRO A 133 -3.97 17.34 8.54
N GLY A 134 -4.59 16.89 7.45
CA GLY A 134 -4.93 15.49 7.22
C GLY A 134 -6.19 14.99 7.96
N ALA A 135 -7.02 15.89 8.48
CA ALA A 135 -8.35 15.53 8.94
C ALA A 135 -9.18 14.90 7.80
N PRO A 136 -10.14 14.01 8.10
CA PRO A 136 -11.12 13.59 7.11
C PRO A 136 -12.02 14.78 6.71
N GLU A 137 -12.19 14.98 5.42
CA GLU A 137 -13.18 15.93 4.90
C GLU A 137 -14.60 15.46 5.21
N ASP A 138 -15.49 16.42 5.46
CA ASP A 138 -16.93 16.21 5.52
C ASP A 138 -17.57 16.79 4.25
N CYS A 139 -17.98 15.87 3.37
CA CYS A 139 -18.57 16.17 2.07
C CYS A 139 -19.87 16.98 2.13
N GLU A 140 -20.51 17.11 3.29
CA GLU A 140 -21.74 17.89 3.44
C GLU A 140 -21.48 19.35 3.82
N VAL A 141 -20.23 19.70 4.18
CA VAL A 141 -19.86 21.07 4.58
C VAL A 141 -18.88 21.69 3.59
N ALA A 142 -19.13 22.95 3.25
CA ALA A 142 -18.19 23.76 2.49
C ALA A 142 -17.13 24.33 3.45
N ALA A 143 -16.28 23.45 3.99
CA ALA A 143 -15.12 23.78 4.79
C ALA A 143 -13.90 23.00 4.29
N ASP A 144 -12.71 23.56 4.52
CA ASP A 144 -11.43 22.88 4.34
C ASP A 144 -11.04 22.34 5.72
N LEU A 145 -11.31 21.06 5.97
CA LEU A 145 -11.06 20.44 7.28
C LEU A 145 -9.65 19.87 7.37
N ASN A 146 -9.08 19.44 6.24
CA ASN A 146 -7.78 18.82 6.17
C ASN A 146 -6.64 19.83 5.96
N CYS A 147 -6.98 21.12 5.81
CA CYS A 147 -6.10 22.26 5.60
C CYS A 147 -5.18 22.12 4.36
N ASP A 148 -5.65 21.45 3.31
CA ASP A 148 -4.92 21.28 2.05
C ASP A 148 -5.21 22.37 1.01
N GLY A 149 -6.19 23.24 1.29
CA GLY A 149 -6.61 24.34 0.43
C GLY A 149 -7.81 24.01 -0.47
N SER A 150 -8.30 22.78 -0.45
CA SER A 150 -9.52 22.31 -1.12
C SER A 150 -10.70 22.36 -0.15
N ILE A 151 -11.91 22.61 -0.65
CA ILE A 151 -13.13 22.67 0.18
C ILE A 151 -13.91 21.39 -0.05
N GLY A 152 -14.00 20.50 0.96
CA GLY A 152 -14.49 19.12 0.76
C GLY A 152 -15.88 18.98 0.16
N GLY A 153 -16.81 19.90 0.44
CA GLY A 153 -18.18 19.88 -0.08
C GLY A 153 -18.44 20.69 -1.35
N GLU A 154 -17.41 21.28 -1.96
CA GLU A 154 -17.53 21.95 -3.26
C GLU A 154 -17.23 20.97 -4.40
N ASP A 155 -17.79 21.23 -5.58
CA ASP A 155 -17.56 20.51 -6.83
C ASP A 155 -16.91 21.54 -7.77
N GLY A 156 -15.57 21.55 -7.76
CA GLY A 156 -14.74 22.61 -8.31
C GLY A 156 -14.72 22.66 -9.84
N ASP A 157 -14.85 21.51 -10.48
CA ASP A 157 -14.81 21.34 -11.93
C ASP A 157 -16.17 21.06 -12.58
N ALA A 158 -17.20 20.86 -11.75
CA ALA A 158 -18.59 20.65 -12.13
C ALA A 158 -18.89 19.32 -12.84
N ASP A 159 -18.17 18.24 -12.51
CA ASP A 159 -18.49 16.88 -12.99
C ASP A 159 -19.58 16.16 -12.17
N GLY A 160 -19.90 16.69 -10.99
CA GLY A 160 -20.94 16.20 -10.09
C GLY A 160 -20.45 15.33 -8.94
N VAL A 161 -19.13 15.16 -8.80
CA VAL A 161 -18.45 14.63 -7.61
C VAL A 161 -17.90 15.82 -6.81
N VAL A 162 -17.95 15.72 -5.48
CA VAL A 162 -17.43 16.78 -4.60
C VAL A 162 -15.98 16.50 -4.23
N ALA A 163 -15.21 17.54 -3.93
CA ALA A 163 -13.76 17.47 -3.69
C ALA A 163 -13.29 16.38 -2.73
N CYS A 164 -14.10 16.01 -1.73
CA CYS A 164 -13.77 14.94 -0.79
C CYS A 164 -13.92 13.51 -1.36
N GLU A 165 -14.74 13.33 -2.39
CA GLU A 165 -14.97 12.07 -3.11
C GLU A 165 -14.17 12.04 -4.42
N ASP A 166 -13.68 13.19 -4.86
CA ASP A 166 -12.89 13.41 -6.06
C ASP A 166 -11.39 13.29 -5.79
N CYS A 167 -10.60 12.77 -6.74
CA CYS A 167 -9.14 12.71 -6.59
C CYS A 167 -8.41 13.93 -7.16
N ASP A 168 -9.04 14.72 -8.05
CA ASP A 168 -8.59 16.03 -8.51
C ASP A 168 -9.80 16.91 -8.88
N ASP A 169 -10.36 17.60 -7.88
CA ASP A 169 -11.52 18.54 -7.97
C ASP A 169 -11.29 19.75 -8.90
N THR A 170 -10.12 19.83 -9.56
CA THR A 170 -9.83 20.81 -10.59
C THR A 170 -9.95 20.25 -12.01
N ASN A 171 -10.26 18.96 -12.15
CA ASN A 171 -10.26 18.21 -13.39
C ASN A 171 -11.44 17.22 -13.50
N ALA A 172 -12.46 17.63 -14.24
CA ALA A 172 -13.73 16.90 -14.49
C ALA A 172 -13.60 15.53 -15.19
N GLN A 173 -12.38 15.00 -15.31
CA GLN A 173 -12.06 13.65 -15.79
C GLN A 173 -11.42 12.78 -14.69
N ALA A 174 -11.32 13.24 -13.45
CA ALA A 174 -10.58 12.58 -12.37
C ALA A 174 -11.50 12.25 -11.18
N TYR A 175 -12.50 11.40 -11.40
CA TYR A 175 -13.51 11.09 -10.39
C TYR A 175 -13.80 9.59 -10.32
N PRO A 176 -14.19 9.03 -9.15
CA PRO A 176 -14.36 7.60 -9.00
C PRO A 176 -15.34 6.98 -10.00
N GLY A 177 -14.88 5.95 -10.71
CA GLY A 177 -15.67 5.23 -11.69
C GLY A 177 -15.84 5.94 -13.05
N ASN A 178 -15.07 6.99 -13.32
CA ASN A 178 -14.89 7.46 -14.69
C ASN A 178 -14.19 6.37 -15.55
N VAL A 179 -14.27 6.50 -16.86
CA VAL A 179 -13.48 5.63 -17.75
C VAL A 179 -12.12 6.27 -17.97
N GLU A 180 -11.06 5.53 -17.65
CA GLU A 180 -9.68 5.98 -17.88
C GLU A 180 -9.43 6.24 -19.37
N ARG A 181 -8.57 7.22 -19.65
CA ARG A 181 -8.10 7.52 -21.01
C ARG A 181 -6.61 7.23 -21.08
N ALA A 182 -6.22 6.41 -22.04
CA ALA A 182 -4.82 6.13 -22.30
C ALA A 182 -4.00 7.42 -22.54
N ASP A 183 -2.83 7.49 -21.90
CA ASP A 183 -1.73 8.43 -22.15
C ASP A 183 -2.00 9.93 -21.92
N ASP A 184 -3.03 10.30 -21.15
CA ASP A 184 -3.20 11.71 -20.73
C ASP A 184 -2.59 12.04 -19.35
N GLY A 185 -2.12 11.01 -18.63
CA GLY A 185 -1.46 11.14 -17.32
C GLY A 185 -2.43 11.50 -16.19
N VAL A 186 -3.72 11.24 -16.40
CA VAL A 186 -4.78 11.42 -15.40
C VAL A 186 -5.20 10.05 -14.88
N ASP A 187 -5.14 9.87 -13.56
CA ASP A 187 -5.85 8.79 -12.87
C ASP A 187 -7.34 9.14 -12.91
N GLY A 188 -8.04 8.52 -13.85
CA GLY A 188 -9.39 8.94 -14.21
C GLY A 188 -10.43 8.47 -13.21
N ASP A 189 -10.22 7.31 -12.58
CA ASP A 189 -11.19 6.63 -11.71
C ASP A 189 -10.74 6.51 -10.25
N CYS A 190 -9.64 7.18 -9.91
CA CYS A 190 -9.08 7.33 -8.58
C CYS A 190 -8.64 6.01 -7.94
N ASP A 191 -8.24 5.01 -8.74
CA ASP A 191 -7.77 3.72 -8.27
C ASP A 191 -6.23 3.68 -8.06
N GLY A 192 -5.55 4.77 -8.44
CA GLY A 192 -4.10 4.95 -8.35
C GLY A 192 -3.34 4.50 -9.61
N LEU A 193 -4.05 4.25 -10.72
CA LEU A 193 -3.52 3.77 -11.99
C LEU A 193 -3.91 4.74 -13.13
N GLU A 194 -3.17 4.71 -14.24
CA GLU A 194 -3.34 5.66 -15.35
C GLU A 194 -4.01 5.00 -16.59
N GLY A 195 -4.64 3.83 -16.42
CA GLY A 195 -5.37 3.05 -17.44
C GLY A 195 -4.63 2.62 -18.71
N GLY A 196 -3.33 2.91 -18.81
CA GLY A 196 -2.50 2.62 -19.97
C GLY A 196 -1.63 1.36 -19.84
N GLU A 197 -1.81 0.56 -18.79
CA GLU A 197 -1.07 -0.68 -18.58
C GLU A 197 -1.76 -1.86 -19.28
N ASP A 198 -0.99 -2.90 -19.57
CA ASP A 198 -1.45 -4.18 -20.13
C ASP A 198 -1.06 -5.22 -19.08
N ARG A 199 -1.99 -5.46 -18.13
CA ARG A 199 -1.69 -6.15 -16.86
C ARG A 199 -1.56 -7.65 -16.99
N ASP A 200 -2.31 -8.25 -17.90
CA ASP A 200 -2.25 -9.67 -18.20
C ASP A 200 -1.33 -10.00 -19.38
N GLY A 201 -0.93 -9.00 -20.16
CA GLY A 201 0.07 -9.11 -21.22
C GLY A 201 -0.48 -9.71 -22.50
N ASP A 202 -1.77 -9.55 -22.75
CA ASP A 202 -2.49 -10.16 -23.88
C ASP A 202 -2.47 -9.29 -25.16
N GLY A 203 -2.10 -8.02 -25.00
CA GLY A 203 -2.00 -7.05 -26.09
C GLY A 203 -3.07 -5.96 -26.12
N LEU A 204 -4.01 -5.96 -25.17
CA LEU A 204 -4.93 -4.85 -24.89
C LEU A 204 -4.55 -4.16 -23.57
N ASN A 205 -4.56 -2.83 -23.56
CA ASN A 205 -4.46 -2.10 -22.30
C ASN A 205 -5.82 -1.97 -21.60
N GLU A 206 -5.84 -1.53 -20.33
CA GLU A 206 -7.09 -1.43 -19.57
C GLU A 206 -8.15 -0.53 -20.21
N VAL A 207 -7.74 0.51 -20.93
CA VAL A 207 -8.65 1.37 -21.68
C VAL A 207 -9.28 0.62 -22.87
N GLU A 208 -8.50 -0.19 -23.58
CA GLU A 208 -8.97 -1.03 -24.68
C GLU A 208 -9.88 -2.16 -24.19
N GLU A 209 -9.52 -2.78 -23.06
CA GLU A 209 -10.28 -3.78 -22.34
C GLU A 209 -11.64 -3.23 -21.88
N ALA A 210 -11.66 -2.06 -21.23
CA ALA A 210 -12.90 -1.41 -20.81
C ALA A 210 -13.82 -1.06 -21.99
N GLN A 211 -13.25 -0.78 -23.17
CA GLN A 211 -14.01 -0.55 -24.40
C GLN A 211 -14.52 -1.84 -25.04
N ALA A 212 -13.78 -2.94 -24.90
CA ALA A 212 -14.18 -4.27 -25.33
C ALA A 212 -15.21 -4.91 -24.37
N GLY A 213 -15.22 -4.48 -23.11
CA GLY A 213 -16.04 -5.05 -22.04
C GLY A 213 -15.43 -6.29 -21.40
N THR A 214 -14.13 -6.51 -21.64
CA THR A 214 -13.32 -7.62 -21.13
C THR A 214 -12.74 -7.32 -19.75
N ASP A 215 -12.16 -8.33 -19.08
CA ASP A 215 -11.58 -8.20 -17.75
C ASP A 215 -10.07 -7.89 -17.87
N PRO A 216 -9.59 -6.68 -17.49
CA PRO A 216 -8.18 -6.29 -17.68
C PRO A 216 -7.13 -7.09 -16.91
N LEU A 217 -7.56 -8.09 -16.13
CA LEU A 217 -6.70 -9.01 -15.38
C LEU A 217 -6.73 -10.44 -15.95
N LEU A 218 -7.50 -10.69 -17.00
CA LEU A 218 -7.70 -11.97 -17.64
C LEU A 218 -7.45 -11.87 -19.14
N ALA A 219 -6.32 -12.41 -19.57
CA ALA A 219 -5.93 -12.45 -20.99
C ALA A 219 -6.88 -13.25 -21.91
N ASP A 220 -8.00 -13.76 -21.42
CA ASP A 220 -8.97 -14.63 -22.12
C ASP A 220 -10.25 -14.59 -21.27
N THR A 221 -11.14 -13.64 -21.59
CA THR A 221 -12.29 -13.29 -20.76
C THR A 221 -13.40 -14.35 -20.83
N ASP A 222 -13.67 -14.92 -22.01
CA ASP A 222 -14.71 -15.94 -22.19
C ASP A 222 -14.22 -17.38 -21.91
N GLY A 223 -12.90 -17.58 -21.86
CA GLY A 223 -12.24 -18.81 -21.45
C GLY A 223 -12.17 -19.87 -22.54
N ASP A 224 -12.21 -19.48 -23.81
CA ASP A 224 -12.24 -20.38 -24.96
C ASP A 224 -10.83 -20.82 -25.44
N GLY A 225 -9.78 -20.15 -24.94
CA GLY A 225 -8.38 -20.40 -25.20
C GLY A 225 -7.73 -19.49 -26.25
N LEU A 226 -8.44 -18.48 -26.74
CA LEU A 226 -7.93 -17.34 -27.50
C LEU A 226 -7.87 -16.10 -26.60
N SER A 227 -6.89 -15.21 -26.80
CA SER A 227 -6.79 -14.02 -25.95
C SER A 227 -7.61 -12.86 -26.46
N ASP A 228 -8.15 -12.02 -25.57
CA ASP A 228 -9.00 -10.88 -25.94
C ASP A 228 -8.27 -9.98 -26.96
N GLY A 229 -6.96 -9.80 -26.77
CA GLY A 229 -6.07 -9.12 -27.71
C GLY A 229 -5.89 -9.82 -29.06
N ASP A 230 -5.69 -11.14 -29.09
CA ASP A 230 -5.59 -11.91 -30.35
C ASP A 230 -6.91 -11.90 -31.12
N GLU A 231 -8.04 -11.96 -30.40
CA GLU A 231 -9.38 -11.91 -30.97
C GLU A 231 -9.66 -10.58 -31.67
N ARG A 232 -9.37 -9.46 -31.00
CA ARG A 232 -9.55 -8.14 -31.61
C ARG A 232 -8.51 -7.82 -32.68
N GLY A 233 -7.29 -8.32 -32.51
CA GLY A 233 -6.13 -7.98 -33.34
C GLY A 233 -5.97 -8.82 -34.61
N GLU A 234 -6.17 -10.14 -34.51
CA GLU A 234 -5.85 -11.10 -35.55
C GLU A 234 -7.08 -11.83 -36.11
N HIS A 235 -8.04 -12.21 -35.26
CA HIS A 235 -9.12 -13.14 -35.63
C HIS A 235 -10.46 -12.47 -35.95
N GLY A 236 -10.74 -11.31 -35.37
CA GLY A 236 -11.98 -10.56 -35.60
C GLY A 236 -13.22 -11.18 -34.93
N THR A 237 -13.00 -11.94 -33.86
CA THR A 237 -14.03 -12.58 -33.01
C THR A 237 -14.46 -11.64 -31.87
N ASP A 238 -15.48 -12.02 -31.10
CA ASP A 238 -16.00 -11.27 -29.95
C ASP A 238 -15.43 -11.85 -28.64
N PRO A 239 -14.55 -11.12 -27.90
CA PRO A 239 -13.91 -11.63 -26.68
C PRO A 239 -14.81 -11.99 -25.49
N LEU A 240 -16.12 -11.85 -25.67
CA LEU A 240 -17.14 -12.15 -24.68
C LEU A 240 -18.03 -13.33 -25.12
N ASP A 241 -17.73 -13.95 -26.26
CA ASP A 241 -18.54 -15.00 -26.89
C ASP A 241 -17.65 -16.15 -27.39
N ASP A 242 -17.70 -17.28 -26.68
CA ASP A 242 -16.82 -18.43 -26.89
C ASP A 242 -16.99 -19.13 -28.25
N ASP A 243 -17.94 -18.72 -29.09
CA ASP A 243 -18.27 -19.29 -30.41
C ASP A 243 -18.90 -18.16 -31.26
N SER A 244 -18.06 -17.28 -31.80
CA SER A 244 -18.48 -16.02 -32.44
C SER A 244 -19.42 -16.19 -33.64
N ASP A 245 -19.33 -17.32 -34.35
CA ASP A 245 -20.16 -17.61 -35.52
C ASP A 245 -21.32 -18.59 -35.24
N GLY A 246 -21.33 -19.18 -34.04
CA GLY A 246 -22.40 -20.01 -33.50
C GLY A 246 -22.52 -21.39 -34.14
N ASP A 247 -21.42 -21.96 -34.63
CA ASP A 247 -21.38 -23.24 -35.33
C ASP A 247 -21.15 -24.45 -34.41
N GLY A 248 -20.79 -24.18 -33.16
CA GLY A 248 -20.56 -25.15 -32.08
C GLY A 248 -19.10 -25.56 -31.89
N ALA A 249 -18.16 -24.87 -32.52
CA ALA A 249 -16.72 -24.92 -32.22
C ALA A 249 -16.32 -23.58 -31.62
N SER A 250 -15.47 -23.57 -30.59
CA SER A 250 -15.01 -22.31 -30.02
C SER A 250 -13.95 -21.65 -30.89
N ASP A 251 -13.85 -20.33 -30.85
CA ASP A 251 -12.93 -19.54 -31.66
C ASP A 251 -11.47 -20.01 -31.46
N GLY A 252 -11.04 -20.20 -30.21
CA GLY A 252 -9.76 -20.78 -29.84
C GLY A 252 -9.56 -22.20 -30.38
N ALA A 253 -10.60 -23.03 -30.46
CA ALA A 253 -10.51 -24.37 -31.05
C ALA A 253 -10.35 -24.33 -32.58
N GLU A 254 -10.97 -23.35 -33.24
CA GLU A 254 -10.88 -23.11 -34.69
C GLU A 254 -9.48 -22.64 -35.08
N VAL A 255 -8.95 -21.65 -34.35
CA VAL A 255 -7.59 -21.13 -34.55
C VAL A 255 -6.55 -22.24 -34.37
N LEU A 256 -6.68 -23.06 -33.31
CA LEU A 256 -5.83 -24.25 -33.11
C LEU A 256 -6.02 -25.31 -34.21
N GLY A 257 -7.23 -25.41 -34.76
CA GLY A 257 -7.61 -26.30 -35.85
C GLY A 257 -7.21 -25.81 -37.25
N TYR A 258 -6.71 -24.58 -37.36
CA TYR A 258 -6.44 -23.87 -38.62
C TYR A 258 -7.69 -23.66 -39.49
N THR A 259 -8.83 -23.37 -38.87
CA THR A 259 -10.07 -22.94 -39.53
C THR A 259 -10.38 -21.47 -39.19
N ASP A 260 -11.40 -20.89 -39.85
CA ASP A 260 -11.78 -19.49 -39.70
C ASP A 260 -12.89 -19.35 -38.64
N PRO A 261 -12.63 -18.74 -37.46
CA PRO A 261 -13.58 -18.63 -36.35
C PRO A 261 -14.78 -17.69 -36.63
N THR A 262 -14.84 -17.10 -37.83
CA THR A 262 -15.93 -16.21 -38.23
C THR A 262 -16.79 -16.79 -39.36
N ASP A 263 -16.49 -18.01 -39.82
CA ASP A 263 -17.22 -18.70 -40.89
C ASP A 263 -17.81 -20.03 -40.41
N ALA A 264 -19.11 -19.99 -40.08
CA ALA A 264 -19.88 -21.12 -39.57
C ALA A 264 -20.00 -22.33 -40.52
N THR A 265 -19.31 -22.31 -41.67
CA THR A 265 -19.18 -23.43 -42.60
C THR A 265 -17.80 -24.09 -42.58
N ASP A 266 -16.82 -23.51 -41.89
CA ASP A 266 -15.43 -23.96 -41.80
C ASP A 266 -15.04 -24.30 -40.35
N LYS A 267 -15.54 -25.42 -39.82
CA LYS A 267 -15.22 -25.87 -38.44
C LYS A 267 -14.04 -26.83 -38.31
N PRO A 268 -13.34 -26.85 -37.15
CA PRO A 268 -12.35 -27.87 -36.84
C PRO A 268 -13.01 -29.24 -36.60
N TYR A 269 -12.28 -30.31 -36.90
CA TYR A 269 -12.74 -31.68 -36.64
C TYR A 269 -12.59 -32.05 -35.16
N ILE A 270 -13.67 -31.89 -34.37
CA ILE A 270 -13.70 -32.35 -32.98
C ILE A 270 -14.01 -33.86 -32.92
N GLY A 271 -12.97 -34.68 -32.91
CA GLY A 271 -13.04 -36.08 -32.44
C GLY A 271 -12.93 -37.21 -33.47
N GLY A 272 -11.73 -37.47 -34.00
CA GLY A 272 -11.48 -38.81 -34.54
C GLY A 272 -10.04 -39.31 -34.45
N TRP A 273 -9.82 -40.46 -35.06
CA TRP A 273 -8.63 -41.30 -34.94
C TRP A 273 -7.49 -40.89 -35.87
N GLU A 274 -6.25 -40.84 -35.37
CA GLU A 274 -5.06 -40.71 -36.22
C GLU A 274 -4.93 -41.89 -37.20
N ILE A 275 -4.73 -41.60 -38.48
CA ILE A 275 -4.37 -42.61 -39.49
C ILE A 275 -3.11 -42.18 -40.24
N ASP A 276 -2.05 -42.97 -40.09
CA ASP A 276 -0.82 -42.88 -40.87
C ASP A 276 -1.00 -43.68 -42.18
N ALA A 277 -1.22 -42.98 -43.29
CA ALA A 277 -1.55 -43.58 -44.58
C ALA A 277 -0.37 -43.53 -45.57
N CYS A 278 0.64 -44.38 -45.37
CA CYS A 278 1.68 -44.60 -46.37
C CYS A 278 1.30 -45.75 -47.34
N ARG A 279 1.00 -45.39 -48.61
CA ARG A 279 0.84 -46.25 -49.81
C ARG A 279 0.34 -47.68 -49.56
N GLY A 280 -0.99 -47.83 -49.56
CA GLY A 280 -1.69 -49.10 -49.82
C GLY A 280 -2.17 -49.87 -48.60
N SER A 281 -2.04 -49.32 -47.39
CA SER A 281 -2.60 -49.86 -46.15
C SER A 281 -2.95 -48.72 -45.19
N ILE A 282 -4.10 -48.83 -44.51
CA ILE A 282 -4.40 -48.09 -43.27
C ILE A 282 -3.88 -48.95 -42.12
N THR A 283 -3.10 -48.38 -41.21
CA THR A 283 -2.76 -49.00 -39.93
C THR A 283 -3.23 -48.09 -38.81
N SER A 284 -4.33 -48.44 -38.14
CA SER A 284 -4.59 -47.95 -36.78
C SER A 284 -3.87 -48.88 -35.81
N THR A 285 -3.58 -48.37 -34.61
CA THR A 285 -2.91 -49.04 -33.49
C THR A 285 -3.32 -50.53 -33.32
N GLY A 286 -2.60 -51.41 -34.01
CA GLY A 286 -2.60 -52.85 -33.77
C GLY A 286 -3.54 -53.74 -34.60
N THR A 287 -4.34 -53.24 -35.56
CA THR A 287 -5.19 -54.12 -36.40
C THR A 287 -5.13 -53.76 -37.89
N THR A 288 -4.77 -54.72 -38.74
CA THR A 288 -4.71 -54.54 -40.20
C THR A 288 -6.11 -54.60 -40.82
N VAL A 289 -6.64 -53.47 -41.28
CA VAL A 289 -7.97 -53.40 -41.94
C VAL A 289 -7.85 -53.49 -43.47
N GLY A 290 -7.24 -54.57 -43.97
CA GLY A 290 -7.30 -54.97 -45.39
C GLY A 290 -6.78 -53.98 -46.45
N LYS A 291 -6.78 -54.42 -47.72
CA LYS A 291 -6.36 -53.59 -48.88
C LYS A 291 -7.54 -52.74 -49.36
N ILE A 292 -7.33 -51.43 -49.52
CA ILE A 292 -8.32 -50.50 -50.09
C ILE A 292 -8.42 -50.74 -51.60
N ALA A 293 -9.64 -50.90 -52.13
CA ALA A 293 -9.88 -51.05 -53.56
C ALA A 293 -9.60 -49.72 -54.31
N PRO A 294 -9.17 -49.75 -55.59
CA PRO A 294 -8.80 -48.56 -56.37
C PRO A 294 -9.96 -47.60 -56.69
N SER A 295 -11.18 -47.88 -56.23
CA SER A 295 -12.40 -47.11 -56.48
C SER A 295 -13.11 -46.67 -55.19
N PHE A 296 -12.34 -46.48 -54.12
CA PHE A 296 -12.85 -45.90 -52.88
C PHE A 296 -12.86 -44.38 -53.00
N SER A 297 -14.04 -43.74 -52.88
CA SER A 297 -14.13 -42.29 -52.70
C SER A 297 -14.36 -42.01 -51.23
N LEU A 298 -13.49 -41.19 -50.66
CA LEU A 298 -13.73 -40.55 -49.39
C LEU A 298 -14.61 -39.34 -49.63
N THR A 299 -15.59 -39.20 -48.74
CA THR A 299 -16.45 -38.05 -48.70
C THR A 299 -16.38 -37.54 -47.27
N ASP A 300 -16.09 -36.26 -47.09
CA ASP A 300 -16.18 -35.65 -45.77
C ASP A 300 -17.65 -35.49 -45.34
N GLN A 301 -17.88 -34.98 -44.13
CA GLN A 301 -19.22 -34.75 -43.60
C GLN A 301 -20.01 -33.68 -44.36
N HIS A 302 -19.37 -32.90 -45.24
CA HIS A 302 -19.99 -31.89 -46.11
C HIS A 302 -20.33 -32.44 -47.50
N GLY A 303 -20.01 -33.71 -47.79
CA GLY A 303 -20.32 -34.33 -49.07
C GLY A 303 -19.21 -34.15 -50.12
N ASP A 304 -18.06 -33.60 -49.75
CA ASP A 304 -16.97 -33.28 -50.66
C ASP A 304 -15.94 -34.40 -50.79
N LYS A 305 -15.43 -34.57 -52.02
CA LYS A 305 -14.55 -35.70 -52.36
C LYS A 305 -13.10 -35.43 -51.95
N VAL A 306 -12.61 -36.17 -50.96
CA VAL A 306 -11.21 -36.08 -50.50
C VAL A 306 -10.30 -36.97 -51.35
N LYS A 307 -9.17 -36.42 -51.85
CA LYS A 307 -8.18 -37.17 -52.66
C LYS A 307 -7.04 -37.70 -51.79
N LEU A 308 -6.77 -39.01 -51.89
CA LEU A 308 -5.83 -39.73 -51.03
C LEU A 308 -4.33 -39.43 -51.22
N HIS A 309 -3.92 -38.64 -52.22
CA HIS A 309 -2.51 -38.53 -52.64
C HIS A 309 -1.69 -37.45 -51.89
N ASP A 310 -2.28 -36.72 -50.94
CA ASP A 310 -1.61 -35.63 -50.20
C ASP A 310 -1.18 -35.98 -48.76
N PHE A 311 -1.38 -37.22 -48.30
CA PHE A 311 -1.26 -37.57 -46.88
C PHE A 311 -0.02 -38.38 -46.49
N CYS A 312 1.10 -38.20 -47.20
CA CYS A 312 2.36 -38.81 -46.77
C CYS A 312 2.92 -38.00 -45.59
N GLY A 313 2.80 -38.53 -44.36
CA GLY A 313 3.29 -37.87 -43.14
C GLY A 313 2.33 -36.85 -42.52
N LYS A 314 1.03 -36.94 -42.83
CA LYS A 314 -0.03 -36.15 -42.19
C LYS A 314 -1.06 -37.07 -41.54
N VAL A 315 -1.58 -36.65 -40.39
CA VAL A 315 -2.69 -37.31 -39.69
C VAL A 315 -3.97 -37.11 -40.51
N VAL A 316 -4.70 -38.20 -40.79
CA VAL A 316 -6.00 -38.14 -41.50
C VAL A 316 -7.06 -38.89 -40.73
N LEU A 317 -8.26 -38.35 -40.72
CA LEU A 317 -9.43 -38.90 -40.04
C LEU A 317 -10.32 -39.63 -41.04
N LEU A 318 -10.77 -40.85 -40.72
CA LEU A 318 -11.72 -41.60 -41.53
C LEU A 318 -12.95 -41.97 -40.71
N ASP A 319 -14.11 -41.50 -41.14
CA ASP A 319 -15.41 -41.93 -40.62
C ASP A 319 -15.93 -43.16 -41.40
N PHE A 320 -16.31 -44.21 -40.67
CA PHE A 320 -17.13 -45.29 -41.20
C PHE A 320 -18.55 -45.04 -40.71
N GLY A 321 -19.29 -44.20 -41.46
CA GLY A 321 -20.69 -43.94 -41.19
C GLY A 321 -21.44 -45.25 -40.90
N THR A 322 -22.12 -45.29 -39.76
CA THR A 322 -22.79 -46.48 -39.26
C THR A 322 -23.86 -46.96 -40.25
N PHE A 323 -23.51 -47.98 -41.03
CA PHE A 323 -24.49 -48.82 -41.73
C PHE A 323 -24.41 -50.24 -41.15
N TRP A 324 -25.22 -50.47 -40.11
CA TRP A 324 -25.72 -51.80 -39.73
C TRP A 324 -27.22 -51.68 -39.42
#